data_AF-A0ABD0Z7D4-F1
#
_entry.id   AF-A0ABD0Z7D4-F1
#
_cell.length_a   1.000
_cell.length_b   1.000
_cell.length_c   1.000
_cell.angle_alpha   90.00
_cell.angle_beta   90.00
_cell.angle_gamma   90.00
#
_symmetry.space_group_name_H-M   'P 1'
#
loop_
_entity.id
_entity.type
_entity.pdbx_description
1 polymer ?
#
loop_
_entity_poly.entity_id
_entity_poly.type
_entity_poly.pdbx_seq_one_letter_code
_entity_poly.pdbx_strand_id
1 'polypeptide(L)'
;MKFGKRIKEQIQESLPEWRDKFLCYKELKNLISSSESIFVGLLNAEMEKFNAFFVEQEEDFIIHHKELQYRIQRLVEKCEHNEEMFREEISEMRKDIVNFHGEMVLLVNYSNINYTGLAKILKKYDKRRGSGLRSPFMQKVVGQPFFKTDLVSRLVREWETTMEAVFPATMAVVEAEGYERSAVVTSSGEGIFRNTVAALSTMREMRRGSSTYSAFSLPPLNLPDSDLVFRSVHLSSPIPIP
;
A
#
# COMPACT_ATOMS: atom_id res chain seq x y z
N MET A 1 12.24 8.49 -20.52
CA MET A 1 10.77 8.68 -20.75
C MET A 1 9.88 7.60 -20.09
N LYS A 2 10.39 6.77 -19.16
CA LYS A 2 9.68 5.58 -18.65
C LYS A 2 8.66 5.83 -17.51
N PHE A 3 8.77 6.94 -16.79
CA PHE A 3 7.94 7.20 -15.60
C PHE A 3 6.44 7.33 -15.89
N GLY A 4 6.06 8.01 -16.97
CA GLY A 4 4.65 8.19 -17.33
C GLY A 4 3.94 6.89 -17.72
N LYS A 5 4.68 5.91 -18.27
CA LYS A 5 4.15 4.57 -18.53
C LYS A 5 4.00 3.79 -17.21
N ARG A 6 5.03 3.84 -16.37
CA ARG A 6 5.06 3.19 -15.05
C ARG A 6 3.93 3.66 -14.13
N ILE A 7 3.68 4.96 -14.01
CA ILE A 7 2.59 5.46 -13.16
C ILE A 7 1.23 4.97 -13.67
N LYS A 8 1.04 4.87 -14.99
CA LYS A 8 -0.18 4.33 -15.58
C LYS A 8 -0.37 2.85 -15.26
N GLU A 9 0.69 2.05 -15.38
CA GLU A 9 0.70 0.63 -14.99
C GLU A 9 0.36 0.49 -13.50
N GLN A 10 0.97 1.30 -12.63
CA GLN A 10 0.67 1.27 -11.19
C GLN A 10 -0.77 1.66 -10.83
N ILE A 11 -1.35 2.63 -11.53
CA ILE A 11 -2.76 2.99 -11.35
C ILE A 11 -3.66 1.80 -11.75
N GLN A 12 -3.31 1.06 -12.81
CA GLN A 12 -4.06 -0.13 -13.23
C GLN A 12 -3.95 -1.26 -12.19
N GLU A 13 -2.79 -1.45 -11.60
CA GLU A 13 -2.52 -2.40 -10.50
C GLU A 13 -2.96 -1.87 -9.11
N SER A 14 -3.68 -0.75 -9.04
CA SER A 14 -4.30 -0.24 -7.80
C SER A 14 -5.78 -0.62 -7.75
N LEU A 15 -6.39 -0.47 -6.57
CA LEU A 15 -7.84 -0.61 -6.40
C LEU A 15 -8.58 0.33 -7.36
N PRO A 16 -9.64 -0.14 -8.06
CA PRO A 16 -10.39 0.66 -9.03
C PRO A 16 -10.85 2.02 -8.48
N GLU A 17 -11.27 2.07 -7.23
CA GLU A 17 -11.81 3.22 -6.51
C GLU A 17 -10.74 4.27 -6.19
N TRP A 18 -9.46 3.88 -6.25
CA TRP A 18 -8.33 4.76 -5.94
C TRP A 18 -7.75 5.42 -7.19
N ARG A 19 -8.12 4.94 -8.39
CA ARG A 19 -7.43 5.28 -9.64
C ARG A 19 -7.52 6.76 -10.00
N ASP A 20 -8.66 7.40 -9.75
CA ASP A 20 -8.90 8.83 -9.98
C ASP A 20 -8.21 9.72 -8.92
N LYS A 21 -7.82 9.12 -7.78
CA LYS A 21 -7.14 9.82 -6.69
C LYS A 21 -5.65 10.01 -6.95
N PHE A 22 -5.05 9.32 -7.92
CA PHE A 22 -3.64 9.50 -8.27
C PHE A 22 -3.38 10.81 -9.04
N LEU A 23 -2.11 11.17 -9.12
CA LEU A 23 -1.64 12.33 -9.86
C LEU A 23 -2.05 12.30 -11.34
N CYS A 24 -2.74 13.34 -11.79
CA CYS A 24 -3.10 13.60 -13.19
C CYS A 24 -1.87 14.05 -14.01
N TYR A 25 -0.85 13.19 -14.08
CA TYR A 25 0.47 13.52 -14.63
C TYR A 25 0.43 13.97 -16.09
N LYS A 26 -0.52 13.45 -16.88
CA LYS A 26 -0.69 13.84 -18.29
C LYS A 26 -1.16 15.29 -18.42
N GLU A 27 -2.10 15.72 -17.60
CA GLU A 27 -2.66 17.08 -17.63
C GLU A 27 -1.60 18.10 -17.19
N LEU A 28 -0.94 17.85 -16.06
CA LEU A 28 0.16 18.69 -15.60
C LEU A 28 1.29 18.79 -16.64
N LYS A 29 1.59 17.69 -17.35
CA LYS A 29 2.61 17.71 -18.41
C LYS A 29 2.23 18.62 -19.57
N ASN A 30 0.95 18.72 -19.91
CA ASN A 30 0.46 19.60 -20.96
C ASN A 30 0.51 21.08 -20.53
N LEU A 31 0.31 21.36 -19.25
CA LEU A 31 0.33 22.72 -18.68
C LEU A 31 1.73 23.27 -18.38
N ILE A 32 2.81 22.53 -18.62
CA ILE A 32 4.18 23.06 -18.42
C ILE A 32 4.44 24.28 -19.30
N SER A 33 3.81 24.35 -20.47
CA SER A 33 3.90 25.47 -21.40
C SER A 33 2.93 26.63 -21.09
N SER A 34 2.04 26.47 -20.09
CA SER A 34 1.12 27.51 -19.62
C SER A 34 1.78 28.44 -18.58
N SER A 35 1.07 29.48 -18.13
CA SER A 35 1.58 30.37 -17.08
C SER A 35 1.91 29.60 -15.79
N GLU A 36 2.90 30.11 -15.04
CA GLU A 36 3.30 29.50 -13.77
C GLU A 36 2.14 29.44 -12.77
N SER A 37 1.30 30.48 -12.72
CA SER A 37 0.12 30.53 -11.84
C SER A 37 -0.87 29.40 -12.11
N ILE A 38 -1.12 29.08 -13.38
CA ILE A 38 -2.01 27.98 -13.76
C ILE A 38 -1.40 26.63 -13.39
N PHE A 39 -0.11 26.45 -13.65
CA PHE A 39 0.59 25.21 -13.32
C PHE A 39 0.65 24.97 -11.80
N VAL A 40 0.98 26.00 -11.03
CA VAL A 40 1.00 25.95 -9.55
C VAL A 40 -0.41 25.75 -8.99
N GLY A 41 -1.43 26.37 -9.59
CA GLY A 41 -2.83 26.16 -9.23
C GLY A 41 -3.23 24.69 -9.33
N LEU A 42 -2.90 24.03 -10.45
CA LEU A 42 -3.20 22.60 -10.61
C LEU A 42 -2.38 21.72 -9.66
N LEU A 43 -1.11 22.05 -9.41
CA LEU A 43 -0.30 21.30 -8.44
C LEU A 43 -0.89 21.35 -7.02
N ASN A 44 -1.42 22.51 -6.60
CA ASN A 44 -2.08 22.63 -5.30
C ASN A 44 -3.38 21.85 -5.27
N ALA A 45 -4.21 21.91 -6.32
CA ALA A 45 -5.45 21.13 -6.40
C ALA A 45 -5.19 19.61 -6.34
N GLU A 46 -4.16 19.13 -7.05
CA GLU A 46 -3.75 17.71 -6.98
C GLU A 46 -3.26 17.33 -5.58
N MET A 47 -2.53 18.22 -4.91
CA MET A 47 -2.07 18.00 -3.54
C MET A 47 -3.22 17.97 -2.52
N GLU A 48 -4.20 18.85 -2.66
CA GLU A 48 -5.43 18.85 -1.85
C GLU A 48 -6.22 17.55 -2.03
N LYS A 49 -6.35 17.07 -3.29
CA LYS A 49 -6.94 15.77 -3.59
C LYS A 49 -6.22 14.63 -2.88
N PHE A 50 -4.89 14.61 -2.91
CA PHE A 50 -4.11 13.56 -2.22
C PHE A 50 -4.31 13.59 -0.71
N ASN A 51 -4.33 14.79 -0.12
CA ASN A 51 -4.54 14.95 1.31
C ASN A 51 -5.94 14.50 1.73
N ALA A 52 -6.98 14.93 1.01
CA ALA A 52 -8.36 14.57 1.32
C ALA A 52 -8.54 13.04 1.29
N PHE A 53 -8.09 12.41 0.20
CA PHE A 53 -8.16 10.95 0.07
C PHE A 53 -7.34 10.22 1.13
N PHE A 54 -6.10 10.66 1.40
CA PHE A 54 -5.23 9.99 2.36
C PHE A 54 -5.79 10.06 3.79
N VAL A 55 -6.30 11.21 4.20
CA VAL A 55 -6.89 11.39 5.55
C VAL A 55 -8.15 10.54 5.70
N GLU A 56 -9.02 10.51 4.70
CA GLU A 56 -10.22 9.65 4.70
C GLU A 56 -9.85 8.17 4.87
N GLN A 57 -8.89 7.67 4.07
CA GLN A 57 -8.44 6.29 4.19
C GLN A 57 -7.74 6.00 5.54
N GLU A 58 -6.98 6.96 6.07
CA GLU A 58 -6.33 6.81 7.37
C GLU A 58 -7.37 6.69 8.51
N GLU A 59 -8.45 7.48 8.46
CA GLU A 59 -9.56 7.40 9.41
C GLU A 59 -10.28 6.05 9.32
N ASP A 60 -10.61 5.60 8.10
CA ASP A 60 -11.21 4.29 7.86
C ASP A 60 -10.34 3.15 8.42
N PHE A 61 -9.03 3.24 8.24
CA PHE A 61 -8.10 2.24 8.78
C PHE A 61 -8.07 2.22 10.31
N ILE A 62 -8.15 3.37 10.97
CA ILE A 62 -8.21 3.41 12.44
C ILE A 62 -9.49 2.74 12.95
N ILE A 63 -10.62 2.97 12.27
CA ILE A 63 -11.92 2.38 12.64
C ILE A 63 -11.88 0.87 12.42
N HIS A 64 -11.47 0.43 11.23
CA HIS A 64 -11.41 -0.99 10.89
C HIS A 64 -10.39 -1.75 11.75
N HIS A 65 -9.25 -1.14 12.09
CA HIS A 65 -8.29 -1.72 13.03
C HIS A 65 -8.93 -2.05 14.39
N LYS A 66 -9.69 -1.11 14.96
CA LYS A 66 -10.40 -1.33 16.24
C LYS A 66 -11.48 -2.39 16.14
N GLU A 67 -12.22 -2.42 15.03
CA GLU A 67 -13.26 -3.41 14.80
C GLU A 67 -12.69 -4.83 14.71
N LEU A 68 -11.61 -5.01 13.94
CA LEU A 68 -10.95 -6.31 13.83
C LEU A 68 -10.33 -6.76 15.16
N GLN A 69 -9.73 -5.86 15.94
CA GLN A 69 -9.25 -6.17 17.29
C GLN A 69 -10.37 -6.71 18.18
N TYR A 70 -11.53 -6.05 18.16
CA TYR A 70 -12.70 -6.49 18.93
C TYR A 70 -13.21 -7.85 18.46
N ARG A 71 -13.27 -8.09 17.14
CA ARG A 71 -13.66 -9.39 16.56
C ARG A 71 -12.72 -10.51 17.00
N ILE A 72 -11.41 -10.28 16.97
CA ILE A 72 -10.39 -11.25 17.42
C ILE A 72 -10.58 -11.59 18.90
N GLN A 73 -10.71 -10.56 19.75
CA GLN A 73 -10.90 -10.77 21.18
C GLN A 73 -12.12 -11.65 21.48
N ARG A 74 -13.25 -11.35 20.85
CA ARG A 74 -14.48 -12.14 21.02
C ARG A 74 -14.34 -13.59 20.56
N LEU A 75 -13.57 -13.82 19.50
CA LEU A 75 -13.33 -15.17 18.98
C LEU A 75 -12.46 -15.96 19.96
N VAL A 76 -11.40 -15.36 20.51
CA VAL A 76 -10.55 -15.97 21.54
C VAL A 76 -11.37 -16.31 22.80
N GLU A 77 -12.31 -15.45 23.21
CA GLU A 77 -13.17 -15.68 24.39
C GLU A 77 -14.21 -16.81 24.18
N LYS A 78 -14.65 -17.05 22.93
CA LYS A 78 -15.71 -18.02 22.60
C LYS A 78 -15.22 -19.47 22.41
N CYS A 79 -13.95 -19.73 22.66
CA CYS A 79 -13.23 -20.95 22.27
C CYS A 79 -13.64 -22.26 23.00
N GLU A 80 -14.91 -22.45 23.39
CA GLU A 80 -15.30 -23.60 24.21
C GLU A 80 -16.14 -24.68 23.51
N HIS A 81 -16.88 -24.43 22.41
CA HIS A 81 -17.81 -25.44 21.88
C HIS A 81 -17.96 -25.37 20.35
N ASN A 82 -17.49 -26.42 19.65
CA ASN A 82 -17.53 -26.68 18.19
C ASN A 82 -16.30 -26.24 17.37
N GLU A 83 -15.32 -27.14 17.25
CA GLU A 83 -14.02 -26.94 16.57
C GLU A 83 -14.13 -26.59 15.08
N GLU A 84 -15.14 -27.10 14.37
CA GLU A 84 -15.28 -26.87 12.93
C GLU A 84 -15.77 -25.46 12.59
N MET A 85 -16.81 -24.99 13.27
CA MET A 85 -17.27 -23.60 13.13
C MET A 85 -16.19 -22.62 13.58
N PHE A 86 -15.47 -22.95 14.65
CA PHE A 86 -14.37 -22.13 15.14
C PHE A 86 -13.22 -22.01 14.11
N ARG A 87 -12.90 -23.09 13.40
CA ARG A 87 -11.91 -23.09 12.31
C ARG A 87 -12.34 -22.22 11.13
N GLU A 88 -13.61 -22.30 10.72
CA GLU A 88 -14.15 -21.46 9.64
C GLU A 88 -14.13 -19.97 10.00
N GLU A 89 -14.54 -19.60 11.22
CA GLU A 89 -14.50 -18.21 11.69
C GLU A 89 -13.06 -17.67 11.76
N ILE A 90 -12.09 -18.51 12.18
CA ILE A 90 -10.66 -18.17 12.15
C ILE A 90 -10.16 -17.93 10.73
N SER A 91 -10.54 -18.78 9.79
CA SER A 91 -10.10 -18.68 8.40
C SER A 91 -10.60 -17.40 7.73
N GLU A 92 -11.89 -17.06 7.92
CA GLU A 92 -12.44 -15.81 7.38
C GLU A 92 -11.81 -14.59 8.07
N MET A 93 -11.59 -14.66 9.38
CA MET A 93 -10.88 -13.60 10.11
C MET A 93 -9.45 -13.39 9.60
N ARG A 94 -8.71 -14.46 9.32
CA ARG A 94 -7.36 -14.38 8.73
C ARG A 94 -7.40 -13.68 7.37
N LYS A 95 -8.37 -14.03 6.53
CA LYS A 95 -8.55 -13.42 5.21
C LYS A 95 -8.85 -11.92 5.30
N ASP A 96 -9.73 -11.51 6.21
CA ASP A 96 -10.04 -10.10 6.47
C ASP A 96 -8.79 -9.32 6.88
N ILE A 97 -7.99 -9.88 7.79
CA ILE A 97 -6.74 -9.25 8.25
C ILE A 97 -5.73 -9.12 7.11
N VAL A 98 -5.56 -10.15 6.28
CA VAL A 98 -4.63 -10.10 5.14
C VAL A 98 -5.08 -9.06 4.10
N ASN A 99 -6.38 -8.99 3.79
CA ASN A 99 -6.91 -7.98 2.88
C ASN A 99 -6.69 -6.57 3.44
N PHE A 100 -7.00 -6.37 4.72
CA PHE A 100 -6.83 -5.09 5.39
C PHE A 100 -5.36 -4.64 5.46
N HIS A 101 -4.44 -5.56 5.72
CA HIS A 101 -2.99 -5.31 5.63
C HIS A 101 -2.60 -4.86 4.22
N GLY A 102 -3.08 -5.57 3.20
CA GLY A 102 -2.86 -5.22 1.80
C GLY A 102 -3.31 -3.80 1.47
N GLU A 103 -4.50 -3.39 1.92
CA GLU A 103 -5.02 -2.02 1.73
C GLU A 103 -4.11 -0.95 2.36
N MET A 104 -3.61 -1.18 3.58
CA MET A 104 -2.67 -0.25 4.21
C MET A 104 -1.35 -0.14 3.43
N VAL A 105 -0.82 -1.27 2.94
CA VAL A 105 0.39 -1.30 2.09
C VAL A 105 0.15 -0.54 0.78
N LEU A 106 -1.03 -0.69 0.18
CA LEU A 106 -1.42 0.06 -1.00
C LEU A 106 -1.44 1.56 -0.73
N LEU A 107 -1.92 2.03 0.44
CA LEU A 107 -1.97 3.46 0.77
C LEU A 107 -0.55 4.05 0.93
N VAL A 108 0.37 3.28 1.52
CA VAL A 108 1.79 3.68 1.59
C VAL A 108 2.39 3.79 0.19
N ASN A 109 2.08 2.87 -0.72
CA ASN A 109 2.54 2.94 -2.10
C ASN A 109 1.89 4.11 -2.88
N TYR A 110 0.62 4.39 -2.64
CA TYR A 110 -0.10 5.55 -3.19
C TYR A 110 0.66 6.85 -2.86
N SER A 111 1.03 7.04 -1.59
CA SER A 111 1.84 8.19 -1.15
C SER A 111 3.16 8.27 -1.93
N ASN A 112 3.90 7.17 -2.00
CA ASN A 112 5.20 7.12 -2.68
C ASN A 112 5.11 7.46 -4.18
N ILE A 113 4.08 6.95 -4.87
CA ILE A 113 3.86 7.19 -6.30
C ILE A 113 3.53 8.66 -6.55
N ASN A 114 2.58 9.23 -5.80
CA ASN A 114 2.16 10.62 -5.97
C ASN A 114 3.30 11.60 -5.65
N TYR A 115 4.02 11.36 -4.55
CA TYR A 115 5.22 12.13 -4.21
C TYR A 115 6.26 12.09 -5.33
N THR A 116 6.57 10.90 -5.84
CA THR A 116 7.53 10.74 -6.93
C THR A 116 7.02 11.44 -8.20
N GLY A 117 5.72 11.36 -8.46
CA GLY A 117 5.06 12.06 -9.57
C GLY A 117 5.25 13.57 -9.52
N LEU A 118 4.99 14.18 -8.36
CA LEU A 118 5.23 15.60 -8.09
C LEU A 118 6.70 15.97 -8.31
N ALA A 119 7.62 15.20 -7.74
CA ALA A 119 9.06 15.45 -7.89
C ALA A 119 9.52 15.38 -9.37
N LYS A 120 8.97 14.43 -10.14
CA LYS A 120 9.30 14.25 -11.57
C LYS A 120 8.69 15.35 -12.44
N ILE A 121 7.46 15.77 -12.18
CA ILE A 121 6.79 16.80 -12.97
C ILE A 121 7.39 18.19 -12.71
N LEU A 122 7.70 18.51 -11.45
CA LEU A 122 8.41 19.73 -11.07
C LEU A 122 9.82 19.76 -11.68
N LYS A 123 10.58 18.66 -11.60
CA LYS A 123 11.89 18.55 -12.28
C LYS A 123 11.77 18.76 -13.79
N LYS A 124 10.65 18.37 -14.41
CA LYS A 124 10.40 18.60 -15.84
C LYS A 124 10.06 20.07 -16.12
N TYR A 125 9.27 20.70 -15.26
CA TYR A 125 8.92 22.12 -15.35
C TYR A 125 10.19 22.99 -15.28
N ASP A 126 11.00 22.83 -14.23
CA ASP A 126 12.26 23.58 -14.04
C ASP A 126 13.20 23.42 -15.23
N LYS A 127 13.38 22.19 -15.73
CA LYS A 127 14.23 21.92 -16.91
C LYS A 127 13.77 22.62 -18.19
N ARG A 128 12.47 22.86 -18.35
CA ARG A 128 11.90 23.49 -19.56
C ARG A 128 11.82 25.01 -19.43
N ARG A 129 11.57 25.51 -18.22
CA ARG A 129 11.35 26.93 -17.95
C ARG A 129 12.58 27.66 -17.44
N GLY A 130 13.63 26.93 -17.03
CA GLY A 130 14.76 27.52 -16.32
C GLY A 130 14.37 28.06 -14.94
N SER A 131 13.27 27.58 -14.36
CA SER A 131 12.76 28.01 -13.05
C SER A 131 13.35 27.19 -11.91
N GLY A 132 13.23 27.70 -10.68
CA GLY A 132 13.62 27.03 -9.44
C GLY A 132 12.43 26.52 -8.62
N LEU A 133 11.29 26.23 -9.24
CA LEU A 133 10.02 25.96 -8.55
C LEU A 133 10.04 24.63 -7.77
N ARG A 134 10.80 23.63 -8.22
CA ARG A 134 10.81 22.31 -7.59
C ARG A 134 11.17 22.36 -6.11
N SER A 135 12.22 23.07 -5.74
CA SER A 135 12.73 23.06 -4.36
C SER A 135 11.70 23.60 -3.35
N PRO A 136 11.16 24.83 -3.50
CA PRO A 136 10.17 25.35 -2.55
C PRO A 136 8.88 24.51 -2.55
N PHE A 137 8.46 23.99 -3.71
CA PHE A 137 7.25 23.16 -3.75
C PHE A 137 7.45 21.81 -3.04
N MET A 138 8.58 21.12 -3.26
CA MET A 138 8.85 19.85 -2.58
C MET A 138 9.02 20.04 -1.07
N GLN A 139 9.54 21.18 -0.61
CA GLN A 139 9.59 21.52 0.82
C GLN A 139 8.19 21.67 1.43
N LYS A 140 7.23 22.22 0.67
CA LYS A 140 5.82 22.24 1.09
C LYS A 140 5.23 20.83 1.17
N VAL A 141 5.55 19.98 0.19
CA VAL A 141 5.02 18.61 0.07
C VAL A 141 5.40 17.72 1.25
N VAL A 142 6.64 17.80 1.74
CA VAL A 142 7.10 16.92 2.85
C VAL A 142 6.38 17.17 4.19
N GLY A 143 5.66 18.29 4.31
CA GLY A 143 4.81 18.63 5.46
C GLY A 143 3.34 18.28 5.26
N GLN A 144 2.94 17.69 4.13
CA GLN A 144 1.55 17.39 3.84
C GLN A 144 1.10 16.04 4.43
N PRO A 145 -0.17 15.91 4.84
CA PRO A 145 -0.74 14.66 5.35
C PRO A 145 -0.43 13.44 4.47
N PHE A 146 -0.64 13.52 3.16
CA PHE A 146 -0.44 12.38 2.27
C PHE A 146 1.00 11.84 2.26
N PHE A 147 1.98 12.64 2.69
CA PHE A 147 3.38 12.23 2.78
C PHE A 147 3.74 11.63 4.15
N LYS A 148 2.98 11.94 5.20
CA LYS A 148 3.22 11.50 6.58
C LYS A 148 2.63 10.13 6.85
N THR A 149 3.24 9.09 6.27
CA THR A 149 2.74 7.70 6.37
C THR A 149 3.09 7.00 7.69
N ASP A 150 3.51 7.71 8.72
CA ASP A 150 4.04 7.14 9.97
C ASP A 150 2.97 6.38 10.77
N LEU A 151 1.73 6.87 10.77
CA LEU A 151 0.60 6.18 11.42
C LEU A 151 0.29 4.87 10.72
N VAL A 152 0.03 4.93 9.41
CA VAL A 152 -0.27 3.74 8.59
C VAL A 152 0.85 2.71 8.70
N SER A 153 2.11 3.14 8.66
CA SER A 153 3.26 2.22 8.80
C SER A 153 3.33 1.54 10.17
N ARG A 154 2.89 2.22 11.24
CA ARG A 154 2.75 1.59 12.57
C ARG A 154 1.63 0.58 12.60
N LEU A 155 0.45 0.92 12.08
CA LEU A 155 -0.70 0.02 12.04
C LEU A 155 -0.37 -1.28 11.29
N VAL A 156 0.37 -1.18 10.19
CA VAL A 156 0.87 -2.35 9.44
C VAL A 156 1.70 -3.27 10.34
N ARG A 157 2.67 -2.72 11.08
CA ARG A 157 3.55 -3.50 11.98
C ARG A 157 2.80 -4.11 13.17
N GLU A 158 1.86 -3.37 13.73
CA GLU A 158 1.01 -3.85 14.83
C GLU A 158 0.18 -5.05 14.39
N TRP A 159 -0.37 -5.01 13.16
CA TRP A 159 -1.09 -6.14 12.58
C TRP A 159 -0.20 -7.35 12.31
N GLU A 160 0.98 -7.14 11.75
CA GLU A 160 1.98 -8.20 11.55
C GLU A 160 2.31 -8.92 12.87
N THR A 161 2.54 -8.17 13.94
CA THR A 161 2.81 -8.73 15.28
C THR A 161 1.60 -9.47 15.84
N THR A 162 0.40 -8.92 15.67
CA THR A 162 -0.85 -9.54 16.12
C THR A 162 -1.12 -10.85 15.37
N MET A 163 -0.85 -10.90 14.07
CA MET A 163 -0.98 -12.11 13.27
C MET A 163 -0.05 -13.23 13.75
N GLU A 164 1.22 -12.91 14.02
CA GLU A 164 2.17 -13.90 14.55
C GLU A 164 1.75 -14.46 15.91
N ALA A 165 1.15 -13.62 16.77
CA ALA A 165 0.72 -14.02 18.10
C ALA A 165 -0.60 -14.83 18.10
N VAL A 166 -1.58 -14.42 17.29
CA VAL A 166 -2.93 -15.01 17.27
C VAL A 166 -2.98 -16.25 16.36
N PHE A 167 -2.18 -16.30 15.30
CA PHE A 167 -2.17 -17.39 14.33
C PHE A 167 -0.75 -17.98 14.19
N PRO A 168 -0.27 -18.73 15.19
CA PRO A 168 1.05 -19.35 15.08
C PRO A 168 1.10 -20.31 13.87
N ALA A 169 2.26 -20.36 13.21
CA ALA A 169 2.49 -21.10 11.97
C ALA A 169 2.09 -22.60 12.06
N THR A 170 2.04 -23.17 13.27
CA THR A 170 1.58 -24.54 13.53
C THR A 170 0.11 -24.77 13.16
N MET A 171 -0.77 -23.77 13.27
CA MET A 171 -2.17 -23.91 12.84
C MET A 171 -2.34 -23.85 11.31
N ALA A 172 -1.37 -23.28 10.59
CA ALA A 172 -1.39 -23.25 9.12
C ALA A 172 -0.99 -24.59 8.49
N VAL A 173 -0.21 -25.43 9.20
CA VAL A 173 0.19 -26.76 8.73
C VAL A 173 -0.98 -27.76 8.79
N VAL A 174 -1.82 -27.66 9.82
CA VAL A 174 -2.99 -28.55 10.00
C VAL A 174 -4.06 -28.32 8.94
N GLU A 175 -4.19 -27.10 8.42
CA GLU A 175 -5.13 -26.78 7.32
C GLU A 175 -4.59 -27.20 5.94
N ALA A 176 -3.26 -27.26 5.76
CA ALA A 176 -2.65 -27.60 4.48
C ALA A 176 -2.89 -29.06 4.04
N GLU A 177 -2.97 -30.00 4.99
CA GLU A 177 -3.16 -31.43 4.70
C GLU A 177 -4.62 -31.79 4.33
N GLY A 178 -5.59 -30.93 4.66
CA GLY A 178 -7.02 -31.14 4.34
C GLY A 178 -7.55 -30.37 3.13
N TYR A 179 -6.76 -29.43 2.58
CA TYR A 179 -7.25 -28.39 1.66
C TYR A 179 -6.65 -28.46 0.25
N GLU A 180 -6.16 -29.62 -0.21
CA GLU A 180 -5.75 -29.77 -1.62
C GLU A 180 -6.91 -29.68 -2.63
N ARG A 181 -8.18 -29.60 -2.16
CA ARG A 181 -9.35 -29.65 -3.06
C ARG A 181 -10.36 -28.51 -2.97
N SER A 182 -10.15 -27.50 -2.12
CA SER A 182 -11.11 -26.39 -1.97
C SER A 182 -10.46 -25.01 -2.03
N ALA A 183 -9.35 -24.85 -2.73
CA ALA A 183 -8.89 -23.55 -3.20
C ALA A 183 -9.78 -23.03 -4.36
N VAL A 184 -11.10 -22.99 -4.17
CA VAL A 184 -11.94 -22.04 -4.90
C VAL A 184 -11.89 -20.75 -4.09
N VAL A 185 -10.75 -20.09 -4.22
CA VAL A 185 -10.46 -18.77 -3.66
C VAL A 185 -11.45 -17.79 -4.29
N THR A 186 -12.24 -17.11 -3.46
CA THR A 186 -13.16 -16.07 -3.92
C THR A 186 -12.37 -14.96 -4.65
N SER A 187 -12.87 -14.52 -5.80
CA SER A 187 -12.24 -13.57 -6.75
C SER A 187 -11.76 -12.23 -6.17
N SER A 188 -12.24 -11.83 -4.98
CA SER A 188 -11.90 -10.55 -4.35
C SER A 188 -10.53 -10.55 -3.65
N GLY A 189 -10.15 -11.66 -2.98
CA GLY A 189 -8.88 -11.75 -2.25
C GLY A 189 -7.63 -11.89 -3.15
N GLU A 190 -7.80 -12.50 -4.33
CA GLU A 190 -6.74 -12.61 -5.34
C GLU A 190 -6.29 -11.23 -5.87
N GLY A 191 -7.23 -10.28 -5.94
CA GLY A 191 -6.98 -8.91 -6.37
C GLY A 191 -6.08 -8.16 -5.40
N ILE A 192 -6.50 -8.04 -4.14
CA ILE A 192 -5.76 -7.27 -3.13
C ILE A 192 -4.35 -7.82 -2.93
N PHE A 193 -4.19 -9.14 -2.89
CA PHE A 193 -2.87 -9.77 -2.78
C PHE A 193 -1.96 -9.42 -3.97
N ARG A 194 -2.43 -9.59 -5.21
CA ARG A 194 -1.65 -9.26 -6.41
C ARG A 194 -1.26 -7.77 -6.42
N ASN A 195 -2.20 -6.90 -6.11
CA ASN A 195 -1.99 -5.46 -6.03
C ASN A 195 -0.93 -5.12 -4.95
N THR A 196 -0.97 -5.79 -3.80
CA THR A 196 -0.02 -5.62 -2.69
C THR A 196 1.40 -6.04 -3.10
N VAL A 197 1.55 -7.19 -3.75
CA VAL A 197 2.85 -7.66 -4.27
C VAL A 197 3.41 -6.69 -5.31
N ALA A 198 2.56 -6.19 -6.21
CA ALA A 198 2.94 -5.17 -7.20
C ALA A 198 3.38 -3.86 -6.53
N ALA A 199 2.69 -3.44 -5.47
CA ALA A 199 3.02 -2.25 -4.68
C ALA A 199 4.37 -2.38 -3.97
N LEU A 200 4.62 -3.51 -3.28
CA LEU A 200 5.90 -3.80 -2.63
C LEU A 200 7.07 -3.80 -3.61
N SER A 201 6.88 -4.43 -4.77
CA SER A 201 7.88 -4.45 -5.85
C SER A 201 8.20 -3.02 -6.33
N THR A 202 7.17 -2.21 -6.52
CA THR A 202 7.32 -0.81 -6.96
C THR A 202 8.05 0.03 -5.93
N MET A 203 7.71 -0.13 -4.66
CA MET A 203 8.37 0.54 -3.55
C MET A 203 9.86 0.19 -3.45
N ARG A 204 10.24 -1.07 -3.67
CA ARG A 204 11.64 -1.50 -3.73
C ARG A 204 12.36 -0.86 -4.93
N GLU A 205 11.74 -0.89 -6.10
CA GLU A 205 12.32 -0.29 -7.32
C GLU A 205 12.54 1.22 -7.22
N MET A 206 11.57 1.97 -6.68
CA MET A 206 11.67 3.42 -6.52
C MET A 206 12.88 3.82 -5.67
N ARG A 207 13.27 2.99 -4.71
CA ARG A 207 14.40 3.21 -3.82
C ARG A 207 15.74 2.76 -4.41
N ARG A 208 15.76 1.71 -5.24
CA ARG A 208 16.96 1.27 -5.98
C ARG A 208 17.45 2.31 -7.01
N GLY A 209 16.58 3.18 -7.49
CA GLY A 209 16.89 4.16 -8.55
C GLY A 209 17.59 5.46 -8.13
N SER A 210 17.84 5.69 -6.85
CA SER A 210 18.54 6.90 -6.37
C SER A 210 19.96 6.58 -5.94
N SER A 211 20.94 7.01 -6.73
CA SER A 211 22.38 6.90 -6.40
C SER A 211 22.83 7.89 -5.32
N THR A 212 21.98 8.83 -4.92
CA THR A 212 22.24 9.80 -3.83
C THR A 212 21.00 10.02 -2.99
N TYR A 213 21.16 10.02 -1.67
CA TYR A 213 20.11 10.39 -0.72
C TYR A 213 20.08 11.92 -0.58
N SER A 214 18.89 12.52 -0.60
CA SER A 214 18.67 13.96 -0.42
C SER A 214 17.49 14.20 0.50
N ALA A 215 17.32 15.41 1.03
CA ALA A 215 16.16 15.78 1.84
C ALA A 215 14.79 15.59 1.14
N PHE A 216 14.79 15.42 -0.19
CA PHE A 216 13.59 15.13 -1.00
C PHE A 216 13.54 13.68 -1.50
N SER A 217 14.37 12.79 -0.97
CA SER A 217 14.27 11.36 -1.26
C SER A 217 13.10 10.75 -0.47
N LEU A 218 12.53 9.66 -1.00
CA LEU A 218 11.56 8.88 -0.23
C LEU A 218 12.21 8.38 1.07
N PRO A 219 11.46 8.35 2.19
CA PRO A 219 11.97 7.75 3.42
C PRO A 219 12.29 6.27 3.21
N PRO A 220 13.19 5.69 4.04
CA PRO A 220 13.41 4.25 4.08
C PRO A 220 12.09 3.49 4.19
N LEU A 221 12.04 2.27 3.63
CA LEU A 221 10.90 1.40 3.91
C LEU A 221 10.97 1.03 5.39
N ASN A 222 10.08 1.64 6.17
CA ASN A 222 9.79 1.22 7.53
C ASN A 222 8.71 0.12 7.54
N LEU A 223 8.60 -0.65 6.46
CA LEU A 223 7.87 -1.91 6.44
C LEU A 223 8.94 -2.99 6.59
N PRO A 224 8.83 -3.94 7.54
CA PRO A 224 9.68 -5.12 7.50
C PRO A 224 9.54 -5.77 6.12
N ASP A 225 10.57 -6.48 5.65
CA ASP A 225 10.39 -7.32 4.47
C ASP A 225 9.14 -8.16 4.75
N SER A 226 8.12 -7.99 3.90
CA SER A 226 6.74 -8.44 4.10
C SER A 226 6.63 -9.97 4.01
N ASP A 227 7.57 -10.66 4.65
CA ASP A 227 7.68 -12.10 4.76
C ASP A 227 6.42 -12.70 5.36
N LEU A 228 5.57 -11.94 6.07
CA LEU A 228 4.27 -12.44 6.51
C LEU A 228 3.28 -12.62 5.35
N VAL A 229 3.20 -11.67 4.42
CA VAL A 229 2.40 -11.80 3.17
C VAL A 229 2.94 -12.95 2.31
N PHE A 230 4.26 -13.13 2.29
CA PHE A 230 4.91 -14.26 1.59
C PHE A 230 4.80 -15.60 2.34
N ARG A 231 4.83 -15.62 3.69
CA ARG A 231 4.74 -16.82 4.53
C ARG A 231 3.32 -17.34 4.62
N SER A 232 2.31 -16.48 4.57
CA SER A 232 0.91 -16.91 4.43
C SER A 232 0.64 -17.63 3.10
N VAL A 233 1.58 -17.62 2.14
CA VAL A 233 1.43 -18.23 0.81
C VAL A 233 2.54 -19.23 0.46
N HIS A 234 3.66 -19.29 1.20
CA HIS A 234 4.72 -20.29 0.97
C HIS A 234 4.34 -21.69 1.52
N LEU A 235 3.27 -22.27 0.98
CA LEU A 235 3.07 -23.71 0.84
C LEU A 235 3.51 -24.10 -0.57
N SER A 236 4.81 -24.08 -0.80
CA SER A 236 5.46 -24.68 -1.98
C SER A 236 6.94 -24.84 -1.70
N SER A 237 7.31 -25.88 -0.95
CA SER A 237 8.62 -26.50 -1.17
C SER A 237 8.40 -27.65 -2.17
N PRO A 238 9.16 -27.74 -3.27
CA PRO A 238 9.11 -28.92 -4.11
C PRO A 238 9.64 -30.10 -3.31
N ILE A 239 8.83 -31.15 -3.23
CA ILE A 239 9.17 -32.47 -2.71
C ILE A 239 10.53 -32.87 -3.31
N PRO A 240 11.55 -33.24 -2.52
CA PRO A 240 12.71 -33.94 -3.05
C PRO A 240 12.21 -35.31 -3.50
N ILE A 241 12.15 -35.52 -4.81
CA ILE A 241 11.92 -36.85 -5.38
C ILE A 241 13.18 -37.68 -5.06
N PRO A 242 13.04 -38.93 -4.57
CA PRO A 242 14.16 -39.79 -4.16
C PRO A 242 15.15 -40.12 -5.27
#